data_AF-A0A7X5JF15-F1
#
_entry.id   AF-A0A7X5JF15-F1
#
_cell.length_a   1.000
_cell.length_b   1.000
_cell.length_c   1.000
_cell.angle_alpha   90.00
_cell.angle_beta   90.00
_cell.angle_gamma   90.00
#
_symmetry.space_group_name_H-M   'P 1'
#
loop_
_entity.id
_entity.type
_entity.pdbx_description
1 polymer ?
#
loop_
_entity_poly.entity_id
_entity_poly.type
_entity_poly.pdbx_seq_one_letter_code
_entity_poly.pdbx_strand_id
1 'polypeptide(L)'
;MNEKTFYTDESVYKIGNMSYRLDSAPKHKLLKIYRRQKKNPDKMDPALITYVEENVEVWKAEAVVRGFRGLVDSLDQLIKEYIKVDKPKVVETRQRGDPDLSRKEQLSDICESGKIPYLSKSEARTALRNINAIDQEHKKPIRSYECDKCNWWHLTSLPIDKWKKQKKAK
;
A
#
# COMPACT_ATOMS: atom_id res chain seq x y z
N MET A 1 -25.15 15.45 -34.74
CA MET A 1 -24.60 14.40 -33.85
C MET A 1 -23.25 14.91 -33.39
N ASN A 2 -23.10 15.30 -32.13
CA ASN A 2 -21.80 15.72 -31.61
C ASN A 2 -20.95 14.46 -31.42
N GLU A 3 -19.90 14.32 -32.21
CA GLU A 3 -18.90 13.27 -32.00
C GLU A 3 -18.36 13.44 -30.58
N LYS A 4 -18.58 12.41 -29.76
CA LYS A 4 -18.09 12.37 -28.39
C LYS A 4 -16.57 12.17 -28.52
N THR A 5 -15.82 13.25 -28.39
CA THR A 5 -14.37 13.18 -28.40
C THR A 5 -13.92 12.42 -27.16
N PHE A 6 -13.11 11.38 -27.34
CA PHE A 6 -12.44 10.68 -26.26
C PHE A 6 -10.96 10.96 -26.38
N TYR A 7 -10.32 11.33 -25.27
CA TYR A 7 -8.88 11.49 -25.24
C TYR A 7 -8.23 10.15 -24.92
N THR A 8 -7.20 9.83 -25.70
CA THR A 8 -6.27 8.72 -25.48
C THR A 8 -4.89 9.28 -25.12
N ASP A 9 -3.98 8.41 -24.68
CA ASP A 9 -2.59 8.77 -24.38
C ASP A 9 -1.87 9.45 -25.55
N GLU A 10 -2.21 9.05 -26.77
CA GLU A 10 -1.66 9.60 -28.01
C GLU A 10 -2.29 10.93 -28.44
N SER A 11 -3.42 11.30 -27.81
CA SER A 11 -4.13 12.51 -28.18
C SER A 11 -3.32 13.75 -27.83
N VAL A 12 -3.39 14.75 -28.71
CA VAL A 12 -2.67 16.02 -28.55
C VAL A 12 -3.58 17.05 -27.88
N TYR A 13 -3.13 17.61 -26.76
CA TYR A 13 -3.83 18.64 -26.02
C TYR A 13 -2.99 19.92 -25.93
N LYS A 14 -3.65 21.07 -26.13
CA LYS A 14 -2.98 22.38 -26.09
C LYS A 14 -2.99 22.96 -24.69
N ILE A 15 -1.80 23.16 -24.12
CA ILE A 15 -1.59 23.75 -22.79
C ILE A 15 -0.89 25.09 -22.97
N GLY A 16 -1.67 26.17 -22.98
CA GLY A 16 -1.18 27.52 -23.29
C GLY A 16 -0.78 27.63 -24.76
N ASN A 17 0.50 27.94 -25.03
CA ASN A 17 1.03 28.07 -26.39
C ASN A 17 1.68 26.79 -26.92
N MET A 18 1.77 25.73 -26.10
CA MET A 18 2.41 24.47 -26.48
C MET A 18 1.36 23.36 -26.63
N SER A 19 1.62 22.45 -27.55
CA SER A 19 0.85 21.22 -27.74
C SER A 19 1.65 20.04 -27.18
N TYR A 20 0.99 19.20 -26.40
CA TYR A 20 1.59 18.01 -25.81
C TYR A 20 0.75 16.78 -26.17
N ARG A 21 1.38 15.64 -26.37
CA ARG A 21 0.67 14.37 -26.18
C ARG A 21 0.32 14.20 -24.70
N LEU A 22 -0.86 13.68 -24.39
CA LEU A 22 -1.34 13.60 -23.01
C LEU A 22 -0.50 12.70 -22.11
N ASP A 23 0.07 11.62 -22.65
CA ASP A 23 0.99 10.73 -21.95
C ASP A 23 2.24 11.47 -21.44
N SER A 24 2.79 12.34 -22.28
CA SER A 24 4.05 13.06 -22.09
C SER A 24 3.86 14.44 -21.48
N ALA A 25 2.62 14.91 -21.40
CA ALA A 25 2.30 16.23 -20.86
C ALA A 25 2.71 16.32 -19.38
N PRO A 26 3.25 17.47 -18.92
CA PRO A 26 3.58 17.66 -17.51
C PRO A 26 2.33 17.53 -16.64
N LYS A 27 2.27 16.47 -15.81
CA LYS A 27 1.07 16.10 -15.05
C LYS A 27 0.59 17.25 -14.14
N HIS A 28 1.49 17.99 -13.50
CA HIS A 28 1.12 19.16 -12.69
C HIS A 28 0.36 20.25 -13.49
N LYS A 29 0.65 20.43 -14.79
CA LYS A 29 -0.10 21.36 -15.65
C LYS A 29 -1.49 20.83 -15.99
N LEU A 30 -1.60 19.53 -16.29
CA LEU A 30 -2.89 18.87 -16.53
C LEU A 30 -3.80 18.99 -15.29
N LEU A 31 -3.27 18.71 -14.09
CA LEU A 31 -4.04 18.85 -12.85
C LEU A 31 -4.49 20.30 -12.61
N LYS A 32 -3.68 21.30 -12.98
CA LYS A 32 -4.08 22.72 -12.88
C LYS A 32 -5.23 23.05 -13.83
N ILE A 33 -5.20 22.53 -15.05
CA ILE A 33 -6.29 22.71 -16.02
C ILE A 33 -7.56 22.02 -15.51
N TYR A 34 -7.44 20.77 -15.07
CA TYR A 34 -8.53 19.99 -14.49
C TYR A 34 -9.24 20.75 -13.36
N ARG A 35 -8.49 21.22 -12.35
CA ARG A 35 -9.05 21.99 -11.23
C ARG A 35 -9.75 23.27 -11.68
N ARG A 36 -9.23 23.94 -12.71
CA ARG A 36 -9.82 25.16 -13.28
C ARG A 36 -11.13 24.87 -14.00
N GLN A 37 -11.19 23.77 -14.76
CA GLN A 37 -12.39 23.35 -15.48
C GLN A 37 -13.50 22.87 -14.53
N LYS A 38 -13.16 22.09 -13.49
CA LYS A 38 -14.15 21.71 -12.46
C LYS A 38 -14.75 22.91 -11.71
N LYS A 39 -14.00 24.01 -11.58
CA LYS A 39 -14.51 25.27 -11.00
C LYS A 39 -15.34 26.12 -11.97
N ASN A 40 -15.23 25.90 -13.28
CA ASN A 40 -15.90 26.68 -14.32
C ASN A 40 -16.57 25.74 -15.33
N PRO A 41 -17.78 25.23 -15.03
CA PRO A 41 -18.45 24.21 -15.84
C PRO A 41 -18.69 24.66 -17.30
N ASP A 42 -18.87 25.96 -17.53
CA ASP A 42 -19.11 26.51 -18.88
C ASP A 42 -17.93 26.34 -19.86
N LYS A 43 -16.71 26.13 -19.33
CA LYS A 43 -15.48 25.89 -20.12
C LYS A 43 -14.91 24.50 -19.85
N MET A 44 -15.74 23.59 -19.35
CA MET A 44 -15.34 22.23 -19.07
C MET A 44 -15.22 21.45 -20.38
N ASP A 45 -14.10 20.77 -20.56
CA ASP A 45 -13.92 19.76 -21.59
C ASP A 45 -14.17 18.40 -20.92
N PRO A 46 -15.38 17.80 -21.09
CA PRO A 46 -15.74 16.58 -20.38
C PRO A 46 -14.80 15.42 -20.70
N ALA A 47 -14.28 15.37 -21.93
CA ALA A 47 -13.37 14.32 -22.35
C ALA A 47 -12.05 14.38 -21.58
N LEU A 48 -11.52 15.59 -21.37
CA LEU A 48 -10.26 15.77 -20.62
C LEU A 48 -10.46 15.42 -19.14
N ILE A 49 -11.60 15.81 -18.58
CA ILE A 49 -11.97 15.49 -17.20
C ILE A 49 -11.97 13.98 -17.00
N THR A 50 -12.67 13.24 -17.86
CA THR A 50 -12.72 11.77 -17.82
C THR A 50 -11.33 11.16 -17.94
N TYR A 51 -10.52 11.61 -18.91
CA TYR A 51 -9.16 11.11 -19.09
C TYR A 51 -8.28 11.31 -17.83
N VAL A 52 -8.35 12.48 -17.19
CA VAL A 52 -7.60 12.75 -15.96
C VAL A 52 -8.10 11.87 -14.81
N GLU A 53 -9.42 11.72 -14.66
CA GLU A 53 -10.01 10.89 -13.60
C GLU A 53 -9.63 9.41 -13.73
N GLU A 54 -9.60 8.88 -14.95
CA GLU A 54 -9.22 7.48 -15.22
C GLU A 54 -7.72 7.21 -14.99
N ASN A 55 -6.86 8.21 -15.24
CA ASN A 55 -5.41 8.04 -15.18
C ASN A 55 -4.76 8.53 -13.87
N VAL A 56 -5.51 9.18 -12.98
CA VAL A 56 -4.97 9.81 -11.76
C VAL A 56 -4.26 8.80 -10.85
N GLU A 57 -4.79 7.58 -10.72
CA GLU A 57 -4.22 6.55 -9.87
C GLU A 57 -2.90 6.02 -10.44
N VAL A 58 -2.85 5.84 -11.77
CA VAL A 58 -1.64 5.44 -12.49
C VAL A 58 -0.55 6.49 -12.31
N TRP A 59 -0.86 7.78 -12.52
CA TRP A 59 0.11 8.86 -12.33
C TRP A 59 0.59 8.97 -10.90
N LYS A 60 -0.28 8.66 -9.92
CA LYS A 60 0.11 8.63 -8.51
C LYS A 60 1.12 7.51 -8.27
N ALA A 61 0.84 6.30 -8.75
CA ALA A 61 1.76 5.17 -8.63
C ALA A 61 3.13 5.49 -9.26
N GLU A 62 3.14 6.06 -10.47
CA GLU A 62 4.38 6.49 -11.13
C GLU A 62 5.13 7.56 -10.34
N ALA A 63 4.43 8.55 -9.81
CA ALA A 63 5.03 9.62 -9.01
C ALA A 63 5.66 9.09 -7.72
N VAL A 64 5.05 8.08 -7.08
CA VAL A 64 5.61 7.38 -5.92
C VAL A 64 6.91 6.67 -6.29
N VAL A 65 6.90 5.89 -7.38
CA VAL A 65 8.09 5.15 -7.85
C VAL A 65 9.25 6.12 -8.17
N ARG A 66 8.94 7.29 -8.73
CA ARG A 66 9.93 8.32 -9.06
C ARG A 66 10.31 9.24 -7.89
N GLY A 67 9.67 9.10 -6.73
CA GLY A 67 9.95 9.90 -5.53
C GLY A 67 9.45 11.36 -5.58
N PHE A 68 8.51 11.69 -6.45
CA PHE A 68 7.97 13.05 -6.61
C PHE A 68 6.88 13.37 -5.58
N ARG A 69 7.26 13.54 -4.31
CA ARG A 69 6.32 13.75 -3.18
C ARG A 69 5.28 14.86 -3.42
N GLY A 70 5.69 16.03 -3.91
CA GLY A 70 4.75 17.14 -4.14
C GLY A 70 3.69 16.86 -5.23
N LEU A 71 4.01 16.00 -6.21
CA LEU A 71 3.03 15.55 -7.19
C LEU A 71 2.08 14.52 -6.59
N VAL A 72 2.59 13.60 -5.75
CA VAL A 72 1.78 12.64 -5.01
C VAL A 72 0.75 13.36 -4.14
N ASP A 73 1.17 14.34 -3.34
CA ASP A 73 0.27 15.12 -2.47
C ASP A 73 -0.83 15.84 -3.29
N SER A 74 -0.45 16.39 -4.45
CA SER A 74 -1.39 17.07 -5.34
C SER A 74 -2.42 16.13 -5.97
N LEU A 75 -2.01 14.90 -6.30
CA LEU A 75 -2.88 13.85 -6.84
C LEU A 75 -3.79 13.29 -5.74
N ASP A 76 -3.26 13.07 -4.53
CA ASP A 76 -4.05 12.62 -3.38
C ASP A 76 -5.15 13.60 -3.00
N GLN A 77 -4.83 14.89 -2.98
CA GLN A 77 -5.82 15.94 -2.77
C GLN A 77 -6.92 15.91 -3.86
N LEU A 78 -6.53 15.71 -5.12
CA LEU A 78 -7.47 15.69 -6.24
C LEU A 78 -8.40 14.47 -6.19
N ILE A 79 -7.86 13.29 -5.89
CA ILE A 79 -8.65 12.08 -5.65
C ILE A 79 -9.65 12.36 -4.53
N LYS A 80 -9.21 12.87 -3.38
CA LYS A 80 -10.07 13.16 -2.23
C LYS A 80 -11.19 14.18 -2.52
N GLU A 81 -10.89 15.23 -3.28
CA GLU A 81 -11.82 16.34 -3.51
C GLU A 81 -12.86 16.05 -4.60
N TYR A 82 -12.44 15.41 -5.70
CA TYR A 82 -13.27 15.33 -6.91
C TYR A 82 -13.72 13.92 -7.23
N ILE A 83 -12.87 12.95 -6.95
CA ILE A 83 -13.24 11.55 -7.07
C ILE A 83 -13.76 11.18 -5.69
N LYS A 84 -15.02 11.52 -5.43
CA LYS A 84 -15.78 10.84 -4.39
C LYS A 84 -15.80 9.38 -4.80
N VAL A 85 -14.74 8.67 -4.46
CA VAL A 85 -14.77 7.23 -4.43
C VAL A 85 -15.87 7.00 -3.41
N ASP A 86 -17.04 6.57 -3.88
CA ASP A 86 -17.87 5.65 -3.12
C ASP A 86 -16.97 4.44 -2.89
N LYS A 87 -15.96 4.61 -2.02
CA LYS A 87 -15.29 3.49 -1.40
C LYS A 87 -16.50 2.81 -0.79
N PRO A 88 -16.81 1.55 -1.16
CA PRO A 88 -17.76 0.80 -0.36
C PRO A 88 -17.34 1.08 1.06
N LYS A 89 -18.31 1.56 1.85
CA LYS A 89 -18.11 2.00 3.22
C LYS A 89 -17.66 0.74 3.95
N VAL A 90 -16.38 0.38 3.81
CA VAL A 90 -15.68 -0.51 4.69
C VAL A 90 -15.79 0.28 5.96
N VAL A 91 -16.72 -0.16 6.78
CA VAL A 91 -16.99 0.40 8.07
C VAL A 91 -15.64 0.36 8.75
N GLU A 92 -14.94 1.50 8.75
CA GLU A 92 -13.90 1.81 9.71
C GLU A 92 -14.62 1.89 11.06
N THR A 93 -15.05 0.72 11.52
CA THR A 93 -15.13 0.44 12.92
C THR A 93 -13.72 0.74 13.37
N ARG A 94 -13.56 1.88 14.05
CA ARG A 94 -12.42 2.12 14.93
C ARG A 94 -12.46 1.07 16.03
N GLN A 95 -12.25 -0.18 15.67
CA GLN A 95 -11.62 -1.12 16.54
C GLN A 95 -10.13 -0.84 16.34
N ARG A 96 -9.44 -0.53 17.44
CA ARG A 96 -7.99 -0.70 17.51
C ARG A 96 -7.69 -2.20 17.36
N GLY A 97 -7.96 -2.77 16.20
CA GLY A 97 -7.51 -4.08 15.78
C GLY A 97 -6.35 -3.84 14.85
N ASP A 98 -5.16 -4.27 15.27
CA ASP A 98 -3.97 -4.27 14.44
C ASP A 98 -4.29 -4.87 13.06
N PRO A 99 -4.09 -4.16 11.94
CA PRO A 99 -4.30 -4.71 10.58
C PRO A 99 -3.39 -5.91 10.27
N ASP A 100 -2.45 -6.21 11.16
CA ASP A 100 -1.51 -7.33 11.10
C ASP A 100 -2.11 -8.67 11.59
N LEU A 101 -3.25 -8.66 12.28
CA LEU A 101 -3.86 -9.89 12.82
C LEU A 101 -4.57 -10.74 11.74
N SER A 102 -5.21 -10.12 10.75
CA SER A 102 -5.97 -10.85 9.71
C SER A 102 -5.07 -11.74 8.84
N ARG A 103 -3.80 -11.36 8.62
CA ARG A 103 -2.84 -12.20 7.88
C ARG A 103 -2.21 -13.27 8.78
N LYS A 104 -2.06 -13.00 10.08
CA LYS A 104 -1.46 -13.92 11.07
C LYS A 104 -2.41 -15.04 11.47
N GLU A 105 -3.72 -14.79 11.56
CA GLU A 105 -4.74 -15.82 11.82
C GLU A 105 -4.91 -16.79 10.65
N GLN A 106 -4.72 -16.35 9.40
CA GLN A 106 -4.74 -17.25 8.24
C GLN A 106 -3.46 -18.10 8.08
N LEU A 107 -2.41 -17.83 8.89
CA LEU A 107 -1.13 -18.54 8.83
C LEU A 107 -0.94 -19.56 9.95
N SER A 108 -1.79 -19.57 10.98
CA SER A 108 -1.69 -20.52 12.10
C SER A 108 -1.92 -21.97 11.68
N ASP A 109 -2.66 -22.19 10.59
CA ASP A 109 -3.03 -23.53 10.12
C ASP A 109 -1.90 -24.23 9.35
N ILE A 110 -0.86 -23.48 8.96
CA ILE A 110 0.28 -24.02 8.19
C ILE A 110 1.33 -24.68 9.11
N CYS A 111 1.31 -24.38 10.41
CA CYS A 111 2.23 -24.98 11.38
C CYS A 111 1.48 -25.49 12.61
N GLU A 112 1.43 -26.81 12.78
CA GLU A 112 0.88 -27.55 13.94
C GLU A 112 1.42 -27.09 15.31
N SER A 113 2.40 -26.19 15.34
CA SER A 113 3.04 -25.75 16.57
C SER A 113 2.23 -24.73 17.37
N GLY A 114 1.14 -24.18 16.84
CA GLY A 114 0.34 -23.13 17.50
C GLY A 114 1.16 -21.87 17.81
N LYS A 115 2.31 -21.71 17.14
CA LYS A 115 3.25 -20.60 17.37
C LYS A 115 2.97 -19.49 16.38
N ILE A 116 3.04 -18.26 16.88
CA ILE A 116 2.95 -17.05 16.07
C ILE A 116 4.05 -17.07 15.00
N PRO A 117 3.71 -17.03 13.70
CA PRO A 117 4.67 -16.90 12.61
C PRO A 117 5.05 -15.43 12.40
N TYR A 118 6.29 -15.20 11.99
CA TYR A 118 6.83 -13.91 11.59
C TYR A 118 7.43 -14.02 10.18
N LEU A 119 7.24 -12.98 9.35
CA LEU A 119 7.66 -12.97 7.94
C LEU A 119 9.19 -12.93 7.80
N SER A 120 9.86 -12.34 8.77
CA SER A 120 11.31 -12.15 8.71
C SER A 120 11.98 -12.32 10.07
N LYS A 121 13.28 -12.64 10.02
CA LYS A 121 14.14 -12.67 11.21
C LYS A 121 14.13 -11.35 11.98
N SER A 122 14.05 -10.23 11.27
CA SER A 122 14.03 -8.88 11.86
C SER A 122 12.76 -8.68 12.67
N GLU A 123 11.61 -9.02 12.09
CA GLU A 123 10.30 -8.94 12.76
C GLU A 123 10.25 -9.82 14.02
N ALA A 124 10.70 -11.08 13.91
CA ALA A 124 10.78 -11.98 15.06
C ALA A 124 11.68 -11.44 16.18
N ARG A 125 12.81 -10.79 15.84
CA ARG A 125 13.71 -10.17 16.82
C ARG A 125 13.08 -8.97 17.50
N THR A 126 12.34 -8.15 16.76
CA THR A 126 11.59 -7.02 17.31
C THR A 126 10.53 -7.53 18.29
N ALA A 127 9.75 -8.56 17.91
CA ALA A 127 8.77 -9.18 18.80
C ALA A 127 9.43 -9.75 20.07
N LEU A 128 10.57 -10.42 19.94
CA LEU A 128 11.33 -10.95 21.07
C LEU A 128 11.76 -9.86 22.06
N ARG A 129 12.22 -8.70 21.55
CA ARG A 129 12.59 -7.54 22.39
C ARG A 129 11.37 -6.99 23.13
N ASN A 130 10.24 -6.86 22.45
CA ASN A 130 9.00 -6.36 23.04
C ASN A 130 8.52 -7.29 24.16
N ILE A 131 8.51 -8.61 23.93
CA ILE A 131 8.14 -9.62 24.93
C ILE A 131 9.07 -9.58 26.14
N ASN A 132 10.37 -9.37 25.92
CA ASN A 132 11.34 -9.29 27.00
C ASN A 132 11.18 -8.04 27.87
N ALA A 133 10.75 -6.93 27.27
CA ALA A 133 10.48 -5.67 27.98
C ALA A 133 9.22 -5.71 28.88
N ILE A 134 8.26 -6.59 28.56
CA ILE A 134 7.05 -6.77 29.35
C ILE A 134 7.37 -7.62 30.59
N ASP A 135 6.98 -7.16 31.77
CA ASP A 135 7.08 -7.99 32.97
C ASP A 135 5.98 -9.07 32.97
N GLN A 136 6.38 -10.32 33.14
CA GLN A 136 5.48 -11.48 33.08
C GLN A 136 6.05 -12.63 33.89
N GLU A 137 5.18 -13.36 34.58
CA GLU A 137 5.56 -14.50 35.43
C GLU A 137 5.97 -15.74 34.62
N HIS A 138 5.46 -15.86 33.40
CA HIS A 138 5.69 -17.04 32.58
C HIS A 138 7.03 -17.01 31.84
N LYS A 139 7.48 -18.20 31.43
CA LYS A 139 8.77 -18.38 30.76
C LYS A 139 8.81 -17.66 29.42
N LYS A 140 9.66 -16.63 29.34
CA LYS A 140 9.90 -15.85 28.12
C LYS A 140 10.62 -16.67 27.05
N PRO A 141 10.31 -16.47 25.75
CA PRO A 141 11.16 -16.95 24.67
C PRO A 141 12.53 -16.25 24.71
N ILE A 142 13.59 -16.96 24.32
CA ILE A 142 14.97 -16.45 24.37
C ILE A 142 15.60 -16.24 23.00
N ARG A 143 15.01 -16.81 21.94
CA ARG A 143 15.50 -16.67 20.56
C ARG A 143 14.40 -16.87 19.53
N SER A 144 14.69 -16.47 18.30
CA SER A 144 13.95 -16.83 17.11
C SER A 144 14.63 -17.96 16.32
N TYR A 145 13.86 -18.71 15.53
CA TYR A 145 14.34 -19.73 14.60
C TYR A 145 13.44 -19.80 13.37
N GLU A 146 14.00 -20.20 12.24
CA GLU A 146 13.25 -20.49 11.02
C GLU A 146 12.77 -21.94 11.08
N CYS A 147 11.47 -22.15 10.87
CA CYS A 147 10.87 -23.48 10.94
C CYS A 147 10.97 -24.19 9.59
N ASP A 148 11.55 -25.39 9.59
CA ASP A 148 11.73 -26.17 8.35
C ASP A 148 10.41 -26.67 7.75
N LYS A 149 9.30 -26.73 8.53
CA LYS A 149 7.99 -27.18 8.04
C LYS A 149 7.25 -26.11 7.25
N CYS A 150 7.29 -24.86 7.74
CA CYS A 150 6.46 -23.77 7.21
C CYS A 150 7.29 -22.63 6.59
N ASN A 151 8.60 -22.61 6.78
CA ASN A 151 9.53 -21.53 6.36
C ASN A 151 9.25 -20.16 6.99
N TRP A 152 8.55 -20.12 8.12
CA TRP A 152 8.32 -18.91 8.89
C TRP A 152 9.27 -18.82 10.09
N TRP A 153 9.49 -17.59 10.57
CA TRP A 153 10.23 -17.36 11.79
C TRP A 153 9.31 -17.53 13.00
N HIS A 154 9.77 -18.24 14.03
CA HIS A 154 9.06 -18.43 15.29
C HIS A 154 9.95 -18.16 16.49
N LEU A 155 9.33 -17.96 17.65
CA LEU A 155 10.02 -17.77 18.92
C LEU A 155 10.08 -19.07 19.72
N THR A 156 11.14 -19.25 20.51
CA THR A 156 11.31 -20.41 21.38
C THR A 156 12.09 -20.08 22.65
N SER A 157 11.76 -20.78 23.72
CA SER A 157 12.49 -20.76 24.99
C SER A 157 13.60 -21.82 25.08
N LEU A 158 13.83 -22.58 23.99
CA LEU A 158 14.88 -23.59 23.91
C LEU A 158 16.25 -22.96 23.61
N PRO A 159 17.29 -23.24 24.43
CA PRO A 159 18.67 -22.85 24.11
C PRO A 159 19.13 -23.44 22.79
N ILE A 160 20.09 -22.76 22.14
CA ILE A 160 20.59 -23.15 20.83
C ILE A 160 21.21 -24.56 20.83
N ASP A 161 21.88 -24.94 21.91
CA ASP A 161 22.54 -26.24 22.03
C ASP A 161 21.55 -27.40 22.06
N LYS A 162 20.44 -27.23 22.79
CA LYS A 162 19.35 -28.24 22.84
C LYS A 162 18.68 -28.40 21.47
N TRP A 163 18.48 -27.30 20.75
CA TRP A 163 17.89 -27.35 19.41
C TRP A 163 18.81 -28.03 18.38
N LYS A 164 20.12 -27.72 18.41
CA LYS A 164 21.10 -28.39 17.55
C LYS A 164 21.15 -29.90 17.81
N LYS A 165 21.07 -30.33 19.07
CA LYS A 165 21.00 -31.77 19.41
C LYS A 165 19.73 -32.43 18.84
N GLN A 166 18.59 -31.77 18.92
CA GLN A 166 17.32 -32.29 18.35
C GLN A 166 17.34 -32.35 16.82
N LYS A 167 17.98 -31.40 16.14
CA LYS A 167 18.14 -31.44 14.67
C LYS A 167 19.07 -32.57 14.18
N LYS A 168 20.05 -32.97 14.98
CA LYS A 168 20.98 -34.07 14.61
C LYS A 168 20.41 -35.47 14.84
N ALA A 169 19.32 -35.57 15.61
CA ALA A 169 18.69 -36.84 15.96
C ALA A 169 17.48 -37.19 15.07
N LYS A 170 17.13 -36.30 14.13
CA LYS A 170 16.11 -36.51 13.09
C LYS A 170 16.81 -36.63 11.76
#